data_AF-A0A0K2SGN2-F1
#
_entry.id   AF-A0A0K2SGN2-F1
#
_cell.length_a   1.000
_cell.length_b   1.000
_cell.length_c   1.000
_cell.angle_alpha   90.00
_cell.angle_beta   90.00
_cell.angle_gamma   90.00
#
_symmetry.space_group_name_H-M   'P 1'
#
loop_
_entity.id
_entity.type
_entity.pdbx_description
1 polymer ?
#
loop_
_entity_poly.entity_id
_entity_poly.type
_entity_poly.pdbx_seq_one_letter_code
_entity_poly.pdbx_strand_id
1 'polypeptide(L)'
;MHPTEIRKPRCFLVCALAPEGFSAAEANRTLNEYVADPARGLCLYHDHFIGGPGGVAVFYVENQDQRAALEDLGPLTRWRVEVRPLVFARSPSAFDEQIAFTLRAYRSADWKHLRQQDRPHYGEAEEEAHSATEV
;
A
#
# COMPACT_ATOMS: atom_id res chain seq x y z
N MET A 1 -26.14 -0.76 8.39
CA MET A 1 -25.16 0.23 7.89
C MET A 1 -25.33 0.32 6.39
N HIS A 2 -25.65 1.49 5.85
CA HIS A 2 -25.63 1.67 4.40
C HIS A 2 -24.18 1.60 3.92
N PRO A 3 -23.83 0.77 2.92
CA PRO A 3 -22.54 0.89 2.27
C PRO A 3 -22.52 2.26 1.60
N THR A 4 -21.62 3.14 2.04
CA THR A 4 -21.39 4.41 1.36
C THR A 4 -20.81 4.06 0.00
N GLU A 5 -21.63 4.04 -1.05
CA GLU A 5 -21.18 3.79 -2.41
C GLU A 5 -20.22 4.91 -2.80
N ILE A 6 -18.94 4.59 -2.86
CA ILE A 6 -17.91 5.56 -3.22
C ILE A 6 -17.94 5.72 -4.74
N ARG A 7 -18.56 6.82 -5.20
CA ARG A 7 -18.70 7.12 -6.63
C ARG A 7 -17.61 8.00 -7.22
N LYS A 8 -16.72 8.55 -6.39
CA LYS A 8 -15.66 9.48 -6.83
C LYS A 8 -14.29 8.80 -6.76
N PRO A 9 -13.42 9.02 -7.77
CA PRO A 9 -12.04 8.54 -7.75
C PRO A 9 -11.33 8.88 -6.44
N ARG A 10 -10.54 7.93 -5.92
CA ARG A 10 -9.72 8.12 -4.73
C ARG A 10 -8.72 7.00 -4.53
N CYS A 11 -7.81 7.23 -3.60
CA CYS A 11 -6.88 6.24 -3.12
C CYS A 11 -7.53 5.29 -2.10
N PHE A 12 -7.14 4.03 -2.16
CA PHE A 12 -7.51 2.97 -1.24
C PHE A 12 -6.24 2.41 -0.61
N LEU A 13 -6.23 2.25 0.71
CA LEU A 13 -5.23 1.47 1.42
C LEU A 13 -5.66 0.00 1.40
N VAL A 14 -4.76 -0.86 0.95
CA VAL A 14 -4.82 -2.31 1.10
C VAL A 14 -3.81 -2.70 2.17
N CYS A 15 -4.24 -3.44 3.18
CA CYS A 15 -3.38 -4.09 4.16
C CYS A 15 -3.62 -5.59 4.05
N ALA A 16 -2.57 -6.36 3.79
CA ALA A 16 -2.67 -7.80 3.51
C ALA A 16 -1.69 -8.56 4.40
N LEU A 17 -2.21 -9.51 5.18
CA LEU A 17 -1.43 -10.40 6.05
C LEU A 17 -1.52 -11.83 5.52
N ALA A 18 -0.37 -12.43 5.24
CA ALA A 18 -0.30 -13.80 4.79
C ALA A 18 -0.70 -14.75 5.94
N PRO A 19 -1.29 -15.92 5.64
CA PRO A 19 -1.54 -16.92 6.65
C PRO A 19 -0.23 -17.52 7.17
N GLU A 20 -0.30 -18.18 8.34
CA GLU A 20 0.84 -18.89 8.93
C GLU A 20 1.44 -19.92 7.94
N GLY A 21 2.76 -20.07 8.00
CA GLY A 21 3.50 -21.02 7.18
C GLY A 21 3.96 -20.50 5.81
N PHE A 22 3.60 -19.28 5.42
CA PHE A 22 4.21 -18.62 4.28
C PHE A 22 5.63 -18.15 4.61
N SER A 23 6.59 -18.41 3.72
CA SER A 23 7.87 -17.71 3.78
C SER A 23 7.71 -16.25 3.33
N ALA A 24 8.61 -15.36 3.78
CA ALA A 24 8.57 -13.97 3.33
C ALA A 24 8.74 -13.84 1.81
N ALA A 25 9.59 -14.65 1.18
CA ALA A 25 9.77 -14.68 -0.28
C ALA A 25 8.47 -15.05 -1.03
N GLU A 26 7.75 -16.08 -0.54
CA GLU A 26 6.46 -16.46 -1.13
C GLU A 26 5.41 -15.38 -0.94
N ALA A 27 5.32 -14.80 0.26
CA ALA A 27 4.41 -13.73 0.55
C ALA A 27 4.68 -12.50 -0.33
N ASN A 28 5.95 -12.10 -0.47
CA ASN A 28 6.36 -10.96 -1.28
C ASN A 28 6.00 -11.17 -2.75
N ARG A 29 6.31 -12.33 -3.32
CA ARG A 29 5.93 -12.68 -4.69
C ARG A 29 4.42 -12.61 -4.90
N THR A 30 3.65 -13.20 -3.99
CA THR A 30 2.18 -13.22 -4.06
C THR A 30 1.57 -11.81 -3.94
N LEU A 31 2.11 -10.95 -3.07
CA LEU A 31 1.67 -9.55 -3.00
C LEU A 31 2.06 -8.75 -4.26
N ASN A 32 3.25 -8.99 -4.81
CA ASN A 32 3.70 -8.36 -6.05
C ASN A 32 2.80 -8.72 -7.23
N GLU A 33 2.35 -9.97 -7.32
CA GLU A 33 1.37 -10.41 -8.33
C GLU A 33 0.04 -9.66 -8.19
N TYR A 34 -0.45 -9.46 -6.97
CA TYR A 34 -1.67 -8.66 -6.72
C TYR A 34 -1.48 -7.18 -7.11
N VAL A 35 -0.33 -6.59 -6.78
CA VAL A 35 -0.01 -5.18 -7.04
C VAL A 35 0.21 -4.90 -8.53
N ALA A 36 0.77 -5.86 -9.27
CA ALA A 36 1.12 -5.70 -10.67
C ALA A 36 -0.09 -5.69 -11.61
N ASP A 37 -1.28 -6.11 -11.18
CA ASP A 37 -2.45 -6.16 -12.05
C ASP A 37 -3.05 -4.76 -12.30
N PRO A 38 -2.94 -4.21 -13.51
CA PRO A 38 -3.41 -2.86 -13.83
C PRO A 38 -4.93 -2.72 -13.77
N ALA A 39 -5.69 -3.83 -13.79
CA ALA A 39 -7.13 -3.80 -13.63
C ALA A 39 -7.55 -3.25 -12.26
N ARG A 40 -6.68 -3.30 -11.25
CA ARG A 40 -6.94 -2.83 -9.87
C ARG A 40 -6.80 -1.32 -9.69
N GLY A 41 -6.45 -0.60 -10.76
CA GLY A 41 -6.11 0.81 -10.73
C GLY A 41 -4.62 1.04 -10.58
N LEU A 42 -4.23 2.29 -10.35
CA LEU A 42 -2.83 2.69 -10.30
C LEU A 42 -2.27 2.50 -8.88
N CYS A 43 -1.38 1.52 -8.67
CA CYS A 43 -0.63 1.41 -7.42
C CYS A 43 0.38 2.56 -7.30
N LEU A 44 0.22 3.39 -6.28
CA LEU A 44 1.08 4.55 -6.00
C LEU A 44 2.21 4.24 -5.02
N TYR A 45 1.99 3.24 -4.17
CA TYR A 45 2.90 2.82 -3.12
C TYR A 45 2.58 1.38 -2.76
N HIS A 46 3.59 0.56 -2.54
CA HIS A 46 3.45 -0.70 -1.83
C HIS A 46 4.74 -0.96 -1.06
N ASP A 47 4.63 -1.77 0.00
CA ASP A 47 5.77 -2.22 0.77
C ASP A 47 5.43 -3.51 1.52
N HIS A 48 6.46 -4.22 1.98
CA HIS A 48 6.36 -5.47 2.70
C HIS A 48 6.61 -5.27 4.19
N PHE A 49 6.01 -6.12 5.03
CA PHE A 49 6.18 -6.04 6.48
C PHE A 49 7.44 -6.77 6.95
N ILE A 50 8.06 -6.23 8.00
CA ILE A 50 9.09 -6.90 8.81
C ILE A 50 8.41 -7.74 9.90
N GLY A 51 9.00 -8.88 10.28
CA GLY A 51 8.54 -9.70 11.41
C GLY A 51 7.26 -10.52 11.17
N GLY A 52 6.59 -10.34 10.03
CA GLY A 52 5.41 -11.12 9.63
C GLY A 52 5.18 -11.03 8.11
N PRO A 53 4.97 -12.15 7.39
CA PRO A 53 4.78 -12.11 5.94
C PRO A 53 3.49 -11.37 5.56
N GLY A 54 3.62 -10.33 4.73
CA GLY A 54 2.51 -9.46 4.37
C GLY A 54 2.98 -8.13 3.80
N GLY A 55 2.06 -7.18 3.68
CA GLY A 55 2.41 -5.82 3.27
C GLY A 55 1.23 -4.87 3.16
N VAL A 56 1.52 -3.68 2.64
CA VAL A 56 0.57 -2.62 2.35
C VAL A 56 0.68 -2.17 0.90
N ALA A 57 -0.42 -1.67 0.35
CA ALA A 57 -0.42 -0.98 -0.92
C ALA A 57 -1.43 0.17 -0.94
N VAL A 58 -1.18 1.21 -1.73
CA VAL A 58 -2.10 2.32 -1.96
C VAL A 58 -2.42 2.38 -3.45
N PHE A 59 -3.69 2.17 -3.80
CA PHE A 59 -4.17 2.21 -5.18
C PHE A 59 -5.04 3.43 -5.42
N TYR A 60 -4.78 4.19 -6.47
CA TYR A 60 -5.74 5.14 -7.02
C TYR A 60 -6.71 4.43 -7.95
N VAL A 61 -7.99 4.49 -7.60
CA VAL A 61 -9.10 3.84 -8.31
C VAL A 61 -10.00 4.92 -8.90
N GLU A 62 -10.24 4.85 -10.21
CA GLU A 62 -10.96 5.85 -11.00
C GLU A 62 -12.41 5.48 -11.28
N ASN A 63 -12.70 4.19 -11.42
CA ASN A 63 -14.00 3.70 -11.85
C ASN A 63 -14.44 2.46 -11.07
N GLN A 64 -15.69 2.05 -11.29
CA GLN A 64 -16.30 0.91 -10.59
C GLN A 64 -15.66 -0.43 -10.96
N ASP A 65 -15.19 -0.60 -12.21
CA ASP A 65 -14.54 -1.83 -12.65
C ASP A 65 -13.21 -2.03 -11.91
N GLN A 66 -12.40 -0.97 -11.80
CA GLN A 66 -11.18 -0.99 -11.00
C GLN A 66 -11.47 -1.23 -9.51
N ARG A 67 -12.57 -0.67 -9.00
CA ARG A 67 -12.99 -0.92 -7.61
C ARG A 67 -13.34 -2.40 -7.40
N ALA A 68 -14.09 -3.00 -8.32
CA ALA A 68 -14.45 -4.41 -8.26
C ALA A 68 -13.20 -5.30 -8.38
N ALA A 69 -12.28 -4.97 -9.29
CA ALA A 69 -11.01 -5.69 -9.43
C ALA A 69 -10.13 -5.58 -8.19
N LEU A 70 -10.11 -4.42 -7.51
CA LEU A 70 -9.37 -4.25 -6.25
C LEU A 70 -9.97 -5.13 -5.13
N GLU A 71 -11.30 -5.28 -5.08
CA GLU A 71 -11.98 -6.14 -4.11
C GLU A 71 -11.87 -7.63 -4.45
N ASP A 72 -11.60 -7.97 -5.71
CA ASP A 72 -11.22 -9.33 -6.11
C ASP A 72 -9.80 -9.64 -5.63
N LEU A 73 -9.72 -10.39 -4.53
CA LEU A 73 -8.46 -10.72 -3.87
C LEU A 73 -7.52 -11.56 -4.74
N GLY A 74 -8.02 -12.29 -5.74
CA GLY A 74 -7.20 -13.10 -6.65
C GLY A 74 -6.15 -13.95 -5.90
N PRO A 75 -4.85 -13.69 -6.10
CA PRO A 75 -3.77 -14.45 -5.44
C PRO A 75 -3.78 -14.30 -3.89
N LEU A 76 -4.44 -13.28 -3.34
CA LEU A 76 -4.60 -13.02 -1.91
C LEU A 76 -5.84 -13.68 -1.30
N THR A 77 -6.57 -14.55 -2.00
CA THR A 77 -7.85 -15.13 -1.53
C THR A 77 -7.79 -15.79 -0.14
N ARG A 78 -6.63 -16.33 0.25
CA ARG A 78 -6.43 -16.98 1.57
C ARG A 78 -5.81 -16.06 2.63
N TRP A 79 -5.57 -14.80 2.29
CA TRP A 79 -4.94 -13.83 3.16
C TRP A 79 -6.00 -13.06 3.95
N ARG A 80 -5.59 -12.49 5.07
CA ARG A 80 -6.42 -11.49 5.76
C ARG A 80 -6.17 -10.14 5.10
N VAL A 81 -7.15 -9.63 4.36
CA VAL A 81 -7.04 -8.37 3.61
C VAL A 81 -8.07 -7.35 4.08
N GLU A 82 -7.63 -6.11 4.30
CA GLU A 82 -8.50 -4.96 4.51
C GLU A 82 -8.28 -3.93 3.39
N VAL A 83 -9.38 -3.55 2.71
CA VAL A 83 -9.38 -2.51 1.69
C VAL A 83 -10.16 -1.31 2.22
N ARG A 84 -9.49 -0.16 2.40
CA ARG A 84 -10.06 1.03 3.04
C ARG A 84 -9.90 2.27 2.16
N PRO A 85 -11.00 2.98 1.85
CA PRO A 85 -10.93 4.23 1.11
C PRO A 85 -10.31 5.34 1.96
N LEU A 86 -9.43 6.14 1.36
CA LEU A 86 -8.86 7.33 2.00
C LEU A 86 -9.75 8.57 1.79
N VAL A 87 -9.82 9.44 2.81
CA VAL A 87 -10.73 10.60 2.81
C VAL A 87 -10.21 11.74 1.93
N PHE A 88 -8.91 12.04 2.03
CA PHE A 88 -8.29 13.22 1.42
C PHE A 88 -7.52 12.92 0.14
N ALA A 89 -6.95 11.73 0.01
CA ALA A 89 -6.19 11.30 -1.17
C ALA A 89 -7.14 10.96 -2.33
N ARG A 90 -7.72 11.98 -2.97
CA ARG A 90 -8.71 11.85 -4.06
C ARG A 90 -8.09 11.73 -5.46
N SER A 91 -6.77 11.78 -5.55
CA SER A 91 -5.96 11.63 -6.76
C SER A 91 -4.52 11.25 -6.35
N PRO A 92 -3.66 10.83 -7.29
CA PRO A 92 -2.24 10.61 -6.99
C PRO A 92 -1.55 11.87 -6.43
N SER A 93 -1.83 13.04 -7.01
CA SER A 93 -1.31 14.32 -6.51
C SER A 93 -1.85 14.69 -5.13
N ALA A 94 -3.11 14.34 -4.83
CA ALA A 94 -3.67 14.56 -3.49
C ALA A 94 -3.06 13.61 -2.45
N PHE A 95 -2.62 12.40 -2.85
CA PHE A 95 -1.87 11.52 -1.95
C PHE A 95 -0.52 12.13 -1.59
N ASP A 96 0.26 12.62 -2.57
CA ASP A 96 1.53 13.33 -2.33
C ASP A 96 1.32 14.60 -1.47
N GLU A 97 0.30 15.42 -1.78
CA GLU A 97 0.01 16.61 -0.96
C GLU A 97 -0.42 16.23 0.45
N GLN A 98 -1.08 15.09 0.68
CA GLN A 98 -1.38 14.66 2.05
C GLN A 98 -0.13 14.30 2.85
N ILE A 99 0.91 13.75 2.21
CA ILE A 99 2.22 13.54 2.85
C ILE A 99 2.82 14.90 3.22
N ALA A 100 2.88 15.83 2.26
CA ALA A 100 3.43 17.16 2.47
C ALA A 100 2.66 17.95 3.55
N PHE A 101 1.33 17.90 3.52
CA PHE A 101 0.47 18.54 4.50
C PHE A 101 0.72 17.98 5.90
N THR A 102 0.75 16.65 6.05
CA THR A 102 0.95 16.00 7.36
C THR A 102 2.28 16.40 7.99
N LEU A 103 3.36 16.37 7.21
CA LEU A 103 4.70 16.77 7.66
C LEU A 103 4.75 18.24 8.08
N ARG A 104 4.18 19.13 7.26
CA ARG A 104 4.12 20.58 7.53
C ARG A 104 3.27 20.88 8.76
N ALA A 105 2.08 20.29 8.87
CA ALA A 105 1.11 20.59 9.91
C ALA A 105 1.52 20.06 11.29
N TYR A 106 2.17 18.89 11.36
CA TYR A 106 2.42 18.22 12.63
C TYR A 106 3.89 18.13 13.03
N ARG A 107 4.84 18.40 12.11
CA ARG A 107 6.28 18.29 12.37
C ARG A 107 7.10 19.46 11.83
N SER A 108 6.47 20.49 11.27
CA SER A 108 7.14 21.64 10.63
C SER A 108 8.20 21.23 9.60
N ALA A 109 8.02 20.08 8.96
CA ALA A 109 8.96 19.50 8.01
C ALA A 109 8.50 19.74 6.57
N ASP A 110 9.45 20.00 5.67
CA ASP A 110 9.18 20.21 4.24
C ASP A 110 9.44 18.92 3.44
N TRP A 111 8.38 18.32 2.90
CA TRP A 111 8.46 17.14 2.06
C TRP A 111 9.33 17.34 0.82
N LYS A 112 9.30 18.53 0.21
CA LYS A 112 10.10 18.84 -0.99
C LYS A 112 11.59 18.78 -0.69
N HIS A 113 11.99 19.18 0.52
CA HIS A 113 13.36 19.08 1.00
C HIS A 113 13.71 17.65 1.41
N LEU A 114 12.88 17.00 2.23
CA LEU A 114 13.13 15.64 2.73
C LEU A 114 13.31 14.62 1.60
N ARG A 115 12.54 14.72 0.53
CA ARG A 115 12.67 13.79 -0.62
C ARG A 115 14.00 13.93 -1.37
N GLN A 116 14.76 15.01 -1.15
CA GLN A 116 16.06 15.28 -1.77
C GLN A 116 17.24 14.90 -0.87
N GLN A 117 17.01 14.59 0.40
CA GLN A 117 18.07 14.15 1.32
C GLN A 117 18.53 12.74 0.96
N ASP A 118 19.81 12.45 1.18
CA ASP A 118 20.40 11.13 0.90
C ASP A 118 19.61 10.05 1.66
N ARG A 119 19.06 9.12 0.89
CA ARG A 119 18.27 8.00 1.40
C ARG A 119 19.22 6.86 1.78
N PRO A 120 18.86 6.04 2.78
CA PRO A 120 19.64 4.87 3.12
C PRO A 120 19.85 3.97 1.89
N HIS A 121 21.05 3.40 1.79
CA HIS A 121 21.31 2.28 0.90
C HIS A 121 20.43 1.13 1.41
N TYR A 122 19.40 0.73 0.65
CA TYR A 122 18.41 -0.28 1.04
C TYR A 122 18.96 -1.72 1.19
N GLY A 123 20.29 -1.88 1.29
CA GLY A 123 20.95 -3.17 1.48
C GLY A 123 20.43 -4.27 0.56
N GLU A 124 20.34 -5.49 1.10
CA GLU A 124 19.58 -6.58 0.50
C GLU A 124 18.21 -6.66 1.18
N ALA A 125 17.21 -5.97 0.61
CA ALA A 125 15.85 -5.88 1.19
C ALA A 125 15.17 -7.25 1.40
N GLU A 126 15.52 -8.27 0.61
CA GLU A 126 15.06 -9.65 0.86
C GLU A 126 15.65 -10.22 2.16
N GLU A 127 16.95 -10.01 2.41
CA GLU A 127 17.60 -10.42 3.65
C GLU A 127 17.00 -9.68 4.85
N GLU A 128 16.74 -8.37 4.71
CA GLU A 128 16.09 -7.58 5.76
C GLU A 128 14.66 -8.06 6.05
N ALA A 129 13.83 -8.29 5.03
CA ALA A 129 12.49 -8.84 5.21
C ALA A 129 12.49 -10.24 5.86
N HIS A 130 13.54 -11.04 5.63
CA HIS A 130 13.71 -12.37 6.20
C HIS A 130 14.27 -12.39 7.62
N SER A 131 15.21 -11.49 7.93
CA SER A 131 16.04 -11.57 9.14
C SER A 131 15.79 -10.45 10.14
N ALA A 132 15.20 -9.33 9.71
CA ALA A 132 14.92 -8.23 10.61
C ALA A 132 13.80 -8.60 11.57
N THR A 133 14.00 -8.22 12.82
CA THR A 133 13.00 -8.30 13.88
C THR A 133 12.77 -6.90 14.41
N GLU A 134 11.51 -6.53 14.65
CA GLU A 134 11.22 -5.33 15.42
C GLU A 134 11.78 -5.52 16.84
N VAL A 135 12.68 -4.64 17.26
CA VAL A 135 13.25 -4.57 18.61
C VAL A 135 12.47 -3.62 19.50
#